data_AF-A0A0Q4JPW4-F1
#
_entry.id   AF-A0A0Q4JPW4-F1
#
_cell.length_a   1.000
_cell.length_b   1.000
_cell.length_c   1.000
_cell.angle_alpha   90.00
_cell.angle_beta   90.00
_cell.angle_gamma   90.00
#
_symmetry.space_group_name_H-M   'P 1'
#
loop_
_entity.id
_entity.type
_entity.pdbx_description
1 polymer ?
#
loop_
_entity_poly.entity_id
_entity_poly.type
_entity_poly.pdbx_seq_one_letter_code
_entity_poly.pdbx_strand_id
1 'polypeptide(L)'
;MTIITSPVPAPSIIDHTTGDDIARNVRVVDVATGETIPRVISADVEAGTVSSYAVDEDGNLVRENDKYQILVVDRAIEIQWILAPAGVDVPAVDEPAPVGAVEVSTPPVVAQPVEFDPAAGRADAPAATSDDADLDDDAGANA
;
A
#
# COMPACT_ATOMS: atom_id res chain seq x y z
N MET A 1 29.67 -2.57 -34.08
CA MET A 1 28.27 -2.71 -33.63
C MET A 1 28.34 -2.85 -32.12
N THR A 2 28.27 -1.72 -31.41
CA THR A 2 28.37 -1.71 -29.94
C THR A 2 26.98 -1.95 -29.40
N ILE A 3 26.77 -3.13 -28.82
CA ILE A 3 25.57 -3.42 -28.04
C ILE A 3 25.66 -2.61 -26.74
N ILE A 4 24.85 -1.55 -26.63
CA ILE A 4 24.61 -0.85 -25.37
C ILE A 4 23.41 -1.55 -24.73
N THR A 5 23.68 -2.49 -23.83
CA THR A 5 22.64 -3.07 -22.98
C THR A 5 22.23 -2.00 -21.98
N SER A 6 21.11 -1.31 -22.25
CA SER A 6 20.51 -0.44 -21.24
C SER A 6 20.04 -1.29 -20.05
N PRO A 7 20.38 -0.93 -18.81
CA PRO A 7 19.91 -1.67 -17.64
C PRO A 7 18.39 -1.56 -17.54
N VAL A 8 17.72 -2.68 -17.24
CA VAL A 8 16.28 -2.69 -16.99
C VAL A 8 16.00 -1.85 -15.73
N PRO A 9 15.19 -0.79 -15.81
CA PRO A 9 14.87 0.01 -14.64
C PRO A 9 14.12 -0.82 -13.59
N ALA A 10 14.34 -0.53 -12.31
CA ALA A 10 13.56 -1.12 -11.25
C ALA A 10 12.10 -0.64 -11.33
N PRO A 11 11.12 -1.47 -10.93
CA PRO A 11 9.73 -1.05 -10.89
C PRO A 11 9.52 0.02 -9.82
N SER A 12 8.58 0.93 -10.04
CA SER A 12 8.20 1.98 -9.07
C SER A 12 7.12 1.53 -8.09
N ILE A 13 6.45 0.41 -8.38
CA ILE A 13 5.38 -0.16 -7.56
C ILE A 13 5.63 -1.67 -7.43
N ILE A 14 5.49 -2.18 -6.21
CA ILE A 14 5.43 -3.61 -5.90
C ILE A 14 4.15 -3.85 -5.11
N ASP A 15 3.35 -4.82 -5.51
CA ASP A 15 2.12 -5.22 -4.84
C ASP A 15 1.77 -6.69 -5.16
N HIS A 16 0.63 -7.17 -4.67
CA HIS A 16 0.17 -8.55 -4.86
C HIS A 16 -0.01 -8.99 -6.33
N THR A 17 -0.10 -8.05 -7.27
CA THR A 17 -0.16 -8.34 -8.71
C THR A 17 1.21 -8.41 -9.37
N THR A 18 2.26 -7.98 -8.67
CA THR A 18 3.63 -8.07 -9.15
C THR A 18 4.04 -9.53 -9.25
N GLY A 19 4.63 -9.91 -10.40
CA GLY A 19 5.13 -11.26 -10.61
C GLY A 19 6.15 -11.66 -9.53
N ASP A 20 6.04 -12.88 -9.03
CA ASP A 20 6.89 -13.41 -7.93
C ASP A 20 8.40 -13.33 -8.28
N ASP A 21 8.75 -13.51 -9.57
CA ASP A 21 10.12 -13.32 -10.08
C ASP A 21 10.65 -11.90 -9.85
N ILE A 22 9.80 -10.88 -9.98
CA ILE A 22 10.19 -9.48 -9.74
C ILE A 22 10.24 -9.23 -8.23
N ALA A 23 9.17 -9.57 -7.52
CA ALA A 23 9.03 -9.29 -6.08
C ALA A 23 10.16 -9.91 -5.25
N ARG A 24 10.68 -11.08 -5.65
CA ARG A 24 11.83 -11.73 -4.97
C ARG A 24 13.19 -11.12 -5.30
N ASN A 25 13.30 -10.42 -6.42
CA ASN A 25 14.57 -9.87 -6.91
C ASN A 25 14.70 -8.37 -6.66
N VAL A 26 13.75 -7.74 -5.97
CA VAL A 26 13.83 -6.34 -5.57
C VAL A 26 13.91 -6.19 -4.05
N ARG A 27 14.48 -5.07 -3.60
CA ARG A 27 14.43 -4.62 -2.21
C ARG A 27 13.89 -3.19 -2.17
N VAL A 28 13.20 -2.87 -1.08
CA VAL A 28 12.71 -1.51 -0.81
C VAL A 28 13.63 -0.86 0.20
N VAL A 29 14.12 0.33 -0.13
CA VAL A 29 15.06 1.10 0.68
C VAL A 29 14.38 2.39 1.11
N ASP A 30 14.51 2.72 2.39
CA ASP A 30 14.10 4.02 2.92
C ASP A 30 15.08 5.09 2.44
N VAL A 31 14.59 6.13 1.78
CA VAL A 31 15.46 7.18 1.20
C VAL A 31 16.08 8.05 2.30
N ALA A 32 15.40 8.21 3.44
CA ALA A 32 15.87 9.06 4.52
C ALA A 32 17.01 8.40 5.30
N THR A 33 16.92 7.08 5.55
CA THR A 33 17.94 6.34 6.33
C THR A 33 18.91 5.54 5.47
N GLY A 34 18.53 5.21 4.23
CA GLY A 34 19.28 4.30 3.36
C GLY A 34 19.15 2.82 3.76
N GLU A 35 18.26 2.50 4.71
CA GLU A 35 18.09 1.14 5.22
C GLU A 35 17.06 0.35 4.40
N THR A 36 17.28 -0.96 4.28
CA THR A 36 16.32 -1.84 3.61
C THR A 36 15.14 -2.13 4.53
N ILE A 37 13.93 -1.91 4.03
CA ILE A 37 12.68 -2.19 4.74
C ILE A 37 12.40 -3.69 4.63
N PRO A 38 12.36 -4.44 5.74
CA PRO A 38 12.06 -5.86 5.71
C PRO A 38 10.56 -6.11 5.54
N ARG A 39 10.21 -7.31 5.04
CA ARG A 39 8.82 -7.83 5.05
C ARG A 39 7.79 -6.90 4.40
N VAL A 40 8.17 -6.22 3.32
CA VAL A 40 7.26 -5.40 2.52
C VAL A 40 6.22 -6.28 1.82
N ILE A 41 4.98 -5.84 1.88
CA ILE A 41 3.80 -6.43 1.22
C ILE A 41 3.49 -5.64 -0.05
N SER A 42 3.51 -4.32 0.06
CA SER A 42 3.39 -3.41 -1.07
C SER A 42 4.20 -2.14 -0.84
N ALA A 43 4.65 -1.54 -1.92
CA ALA A 43 5.44 -0.32 -1.94
C ALA A 43 5.08 0.49 -3.19
N ASP A 44 4.86 1.79 -3.02
CA ASP A 44 4.60 2.73 -4.09
C ASP A 44 5.53 3.93 -3.93
N VAL A 45 6.47 4.09 -4.86
CA VAL A 45 7.46 5.18 -4.86
C VAL A 45 6.82 6.51 -5.23
N GLU A 46 5.79 6.51 -6.08
CA GLU A 46 5.12 7.75 -6.54
C GLU A 46 4.20 8.32 -5.46
N ALA A 47 3.46 7.45 -4.78
CA ALA A 47 2.66 7.82 -3.62
C ALA A 47 3.51 8.04 -2.37
N GLY A 48 4.69 7.39 -2.29
CA GLY A 48 5.53 7.40 -1.09
C GLY A 48 4.91 6.58 0.03
N THR A 49 4.24 5.47 -0.28
CA THR A 49 3.56 4.64 0.72
C THR A 49 4.14 3.22 0.72
N VAL A 50 4.43 2.70 1.91
CA VAL A 50 4.87 1.31 2.11
C VAL A 50 3.97 0.59 3.09
N SER A 51 3.53 -0.62 2.73
CA SER A 51 2.84 -1.55 3.61
C SER A 51 3.77 -2.73 3.93
N SER A 52 4.01 -2.97 5.21
CA SER A 52 4.89 -4.05 5.68
C SER A 52 4.25 -4.78 6.86
N TYR A 53 4.67 -6.02 7.12
CA TYR A 53 4.28 -6.66 8.36
C TYR A 53 5.01 -6.02 9.54
N ALA A 54 4.27 -5.74 10.61
CA ALA A 54 4.88 -5.31 11.86
C ALA A 54 5.76 -6.42 12.42
N VAL A 55 6.98 -6.07 12.80
CA VAL A 55 7.95 -6.95 13.44
C VAL A 55 8.28 -6.43 14.83
N ASP A 56 8.49 -7.34 15.78
CA ASP A 56 8.95 -7.00 17.13
C ASP A 56 10.48 -6.81 17.19
N GLU A 57 11.03 -6.50 18.35
CA GLU A 57 12.47 -6.27 18.56
C GLU A 57 13.33 -7.52 18.26
N ASP A 58 12.78 -8.72 18.45
CA ASP A 58 13.38 -10.01 18.10
C ASP A 58 13.16 -10.38 16.60
N GLY A 59 12.44 -9.54 15.84
CA GLY A 59 12.18 -9.73 14.42
C GLY A 59 11.05 -10.72 14.09
N ASN A 60 10.22 -11.10 15.05
CA ASN A 60 9.05 -11.94 14.80
C ASN A 60 7.86 -11.10 14.33
N LEU A 61 6.97 -11.73 13.56
CA LEU A 61 5.76 -11.07 13.07
C LEU A 61 4.79 -10.81 14.22
N VAL A 62 4.39 -9.57 14.40
CA VAL A 62 3.41 -9.18 15.42
C VAL A 62 2.02 -9.62 14.97
N ARG A 63 1.28 -10.25 15.88
CA ARG A 63 -0.12 -10.63 15.67
C ARG A 63 -1.02 -9.99 16.71
N GLU A 64 -2.19 -9.56 16.27
CA GLU A 64 -3.27 -9.07 17.13
C GLU A 64 -4.57 -9.75 16.71
N ASN A 65 -5.34 -10.30 17.66
CA ASN A 65 -6.60 -11.00 17.38
C ASN A 65 -6.48 -12.06 16.26
N ASP A 66 -5.44 -12.91 16.35
CA ASP A 66 -5.10 -13.96 15.37
C ASP A 66 -4.76 -13.48 13.95
N LYS A 67 -4.56 -12.17 13.75
CA LYS A 67 -4.19 -11.57 12.45
C LYS A 67 -2.81 -10.94 12.52
N TYR A 68 -2.05 -11.05 11.43
CA TYR A 68 -0.78 -10.31 11.31
C TYR A 68 -1.06 -8.81 11.24
N GLN A 69 -0.33 -8.05 12.05
CA GLN A 69 -0.39 -6.60 11.97
C GLN A 69 0.34 -6.11 10.72
N ILE A 70 -0.33 -5.26 9.96
CA ILE A 70 0.22 -4.59 8.78
C ILE A 70 0.41 -3.12 9.15
N LEU A 71 1.62 -2.63 9.00
CA LEU A 71 1.96 -1.23 9.18
C LEU A 71 2.00 -0.56 7.81
N VAL A 72 1.17 0.47 7.63
CA VAL A 72 1.20 1.34 6.45
C VAL A 72 1.86 2.65 6.87
N VAL A 73 2.93 3.03 6.17
CA VAL A 73 3.68 4.26 6.48
C VAL A 73 3.87 5.07 5.21
N ASP A 74 3.63 6.37 5.33
CA ASP A 74 4.00 7.36 4.32
C ASP A 74 5.45 7.81 4.54
N ARG A 75 6.31 7.52 3.57
CA ARG A 75 7.74 7.84 3.56
C ARG A 75 8.33 7.73 2.16
N ALA A 76 9.38 8.52 1.90
CA ALA A 76 10.13 8.41 0.66
C ALA A 76 10.89 7.07 0.60
N ILE A 77 10.63 6.29 -0.43
CA ILE A 77 11.23 4.97 -0.65
C ILE A 77 11.84 4.88 -2.05
N GLU A 78 12.80 3.97 -2.21
CA GLU A 78 13.37 3.58 -3.49
C GLU A 78 13.31 2.06 -3.63
N ILE A 79 12.90 1.58 -4.80
CA ILE A 79 12.93 0.15 -5.13
C ILE A 79 14.19 -0.13 -5.95
N GLN A 80 14.99 -1.07 -5.50
CA GLN A 80 16.26 -1.44 -6.15
C GLN A 80 16.29 -2.93 -6.49
N TRP A 81 16.92 -3.29 -7.61
CA TRP A 81 17.22 -4.68 -7.94
C TRP A 81 18.29 -5.25 -7.00
N ILE A 82 18.00 -6.40 -6.39
CA ILE A 82 18.98 -7.26 -5.70
C ILE A 82 19.81 -8.02 -6.73
N LEU A 83 19.13 -8.57 -7.74
CA LEU A 83 19.69 -9.23 -8.91
C LEU A 83 18.96 -8.67 -10.12
N ALA A 84 19.68 -7.88 -10.93
CA ALA A 84 19.11 -7.33 -12.14
C ALA A 84 18.70 -8.50 -13.07
N PRO A 85 17.47 -8.49 -13.62
CA PRO A 85 17.10 -9.51 -14.61
C PRO A 85 18.07 -9.41 -15.79
N ALA A 86 18.55 -10.56 -16.27
CA ALA A 86 19.39 -10.61 -17.46
C ALA A 86 18.64 -9.92 -18.60
N GLY A 87 19.28 -8.90 -19.19
CA GLY A 87 18.64 -7.92 -20.06
C GLY A 87 17.75 -8.55 -21.12
N VAL A 88 16.51 -8.07 -21.19
CA VAL A 88 15.68 -8.27 -22.38
C VAL A 88 16.37 -7.59 -23.56
N ASP A 89 16.55 -8.33 -24.65
CA ASP A 89 16.99 -7.80 -25.94
C ASP A 89 15.89 -6.86 -26.45
N VAL A 90 15.99 -5.57 -26.10
CA VAL A 90 15.20 -4.52 -26.75
C VAL A 90 15.90 -4.22 -28.07
N PRO A 91 15.30 -4.51 -29.25
CA PRO A 91 15.85 -3.98 -30.48
C PRO A 91 15.90 -2.48 -30.30
N ALA A 92 17.08 -1.89 -30.53
CA ALA A 92 17.27 -0.45 -30.44
C ALA A 92 16.14 0.23 -31.23
N VAL A 93 15.21 0.86 -30.50
CA VAL A 93 14.32 1.85 -31.11
C VAL A 93 15.27 2.93 -31.58
N ASP A 94 15.41 2.99 -32.89
CA ASP A 94 16.03 4.07 -33.63
C ASP A 94 15.57 5.37 -32.97
N GLU A 95 16.57 6.19 -32.61
CA GLU A 95 16.49 7.53 -32.03
C GLU A 95 15.15 8.22 -32.34
N PRO A 96 14.44 8.83 -31.36
CA PRO A 96 13.17 9.47 -31.65
C PRO A 96 13.42 10.58 -32.68
N ALA A 97 12.89 10.40 -33.90
CA ALA A 97 12.70 11.51 -34.81
C ALA A 97 12.02 12.63 -34.00
N PRO A 98 12.48 13.89 -34.10
CA PRO A 98 11.89 14.98 -33.33
C PRO A 98 10.42 15.10 -33.72
N VAL A 99 9.54 14.52 -32.90
CA VAL A 99 8.11 14.71 -33.03
C VAL A 99 7.86 16.17 -32.71
N GLY A 100 7.49 16.91 -33.75
CA GLY A 100 7.01 18.27 -33.61
C GLY A 100 5.98 18.32 -32.49
N ALA A 101 6.06 19.38 -31.68
CA ALA A 101 5.20 19.66 -30.55
C ALA A 101 3.76 19.17 -30.79
N VAL A 102 3.42 18.02 -30.19
CA VAL A 102 2.02 17.71 -29.91
C VAL A 102 1.70 18.55 -28.71
N GLU A 103 1.06 19.70 -28.95
CA GLU A 103 0.37 20.44 -27.91
C GLU A 103 -0.62 19.48 -27.26
N VAL A 104 -0.26 18.98 -26.08
CA VAL A 104 -1.18 18.27 -25.20
C VAL A 104 -2.20 19.30 -24.77
N SER A 105 -3.32 19.35 -25.48
CA SER A 105 -4.51 20.05 -25.05
C SER A 105 -5.00 19.38 -23.77
N THR A 106 -4.48 19.86 -22.63
CA THR A 106 -4.97 19.49 -21.31
C THR A 106 -6.36 20.11 -21.19
N PRO A 107 -7.45 19.34 -21.04
CA PRO A 107 -8.71 19.97 -20.67
C PRO A 107 -8.52 20.63 -19.30
N PRO A 108 -9.03 21.86 -19.07
CA PRO A 108 -8.95 22.45 -17.75
C PRO A 108 -9.69 21.54 -16.77
N VAL A 109 -8.96 20.99 -15.80
CA VAL A 109 -9.55 20.40 -14.61
C VAL A 109 -10.28 21.53 -13.89
N VAL A 110 -11.58 21.63 -14.11
CA VAL A 110 -12.45 22.43 -13.27
C VAL A 110 -12.43 21.73 -11.92
N ALA A 111 -11.67 22.28 -10.97
CA ALA A 111 -11.78 21.93 -9.58
C ALA A 111 -13.24 22.19 -9.16
N GLN A 112 -14.07 21.15 -9.17
CA GLN A 112 -15.37 21.22 -8.56
C GLN A 112 -15.14 21.19 -7.04
N PRO A 113 -15.61 22.19 -6.28
CA PRO A 113 -15.63 22.07 -4.84
C PRO A 113 -16.52 20.87 -4.51
N VAL A 114 -15.94 19.84 -3.89
CA VAL A 114 -16.72 18.84 -3.16
C VAL A 114 -17.43 19.61 -2.05
N GLU A 115 -18.70 19.93 -2.28
CA GLU A 115 -19.59 20.41 -1.24
C GLU A 115 -19.81 19.22 -0.30
N PHE A 116 -19.11 19.26 0.83
CA PHE A 116 -19.35 18.34 1.94
C PHE A 116 -20.78 18.63 2.41
N ASP A 117 -21.70 17.68 2.24
CA ASP A 117 -23.07 17.78 2.72
C ASP A 117 -23.11 17.28 4.19
N PRO A 118 -23.16 18.17 5.20
CA PRO A 118 -23.21 17.76 6.60
C PRO A 118 -24.60 17.27 7.05
N ALA A 119 -25.58 17.11 6.14
CA ALA A 119 -26.95 16.76 6.52
C ALA A 119 -27.26 15.25 6.57
N ALA A 120 -26.28 14.37 6.29
CA ALA A 120 -26.40 12.94 6.61
C ALA A 120 -25.94 12.61 8.05
N GLY A 121 -26.11 13.56 8.97
CA GLY A 121 -26.04 13.35 10.41
C GLY A 121 -27.42 13.00 10.96
N ARG A 122 -27.81 11.73 10.91
CA ARG A 122 -28.70 11.18 11.96
C ARG A 122 -28.38 9.71 12.19
N ALA A 123 -27.72 9.52 13.31
CA ALA A 123 -27.55 8.27 14.01
C ALA A 123 -28.89 7.53 14.13
N ASP A 124 -28.88 6.27 13.70
CA ASP A 124 -29.72 5.24 14.31
C ASP A 124 -28.75 4.15 14.77
N ALA A 125 -28.16 4.40 15.94
CA ALA A 125 -27.52 3.35 16.70
C ALA A 125 -28.64 2.52 17.34
N PRO A 126 -28.68 1.18 17.19
CA PRO A 126 -29.56 0.39 18.03
C PRO A 126 -29.08 0.55 19.47
N ALA A 127 -29.92 1.18 20.30
CA ALA A 127 -29.73 1.24 21.73
C ALA A 127 -29.67 -0.21 22.27
N ALA A 128 -28.50 -0.62 22.71
CA ALA A 128 -28.37 -1.73 23.65
C ALA A 128 -28.99 -1.27 24.97
N THR A 129 -30.23 -1.68 25.21
CA THR A 129 -30.79 -1.68 26.57
C THR A 129 -30.54 -3.07 27.15
N SER A 130 -29.52 -3.13 28.01
CA SER A 130 -29.36 -4.18 29.01
C SER A 130 -29.83 -3.57 30.33
N ASP A 131 -31.03 -3.93 30.75
CA ASP A 131 -31.70 -3.62 32.03
C ASP A 131 -33.05 -4.35 31.91
N ASP A 132 -33.55 -5.21 32.78
CA ASP A 132 -33.25 -5.54 34.16
C ASP A 132 -33.86 -6.93 34.38
N ALA A 133 -33.21 -7.78 35.17
CA ALA A 133 -33.72 -9.09 35.52
C ALA A 133 -34.85 -8.91 36.54
N ASP A 134 -36.09 -9.20 36.12
CA ASP A 134 -37.24 -9.35 37.01
C ASP A 134 -36.99 -10.54 37.96
N LEU A 135 -36.42 -10.22 39.13
CA LEU A 135 -36.29 -11.09 40.29
C LEU A 135 -37.46 -10.78 41.22
N ASP A 136 -38.64 -11.33 40.95
CA ASP A 136 -39.73 -11.42 41.92
C ASP A 136 -40.61 -12.65 41.60
N ASP A 137 -40.28 -13.79 42.21
CA ASP A 137 -41.31 -14.72 42.69
C ASP A 137 -40.80 -15.40 43.97
N ASP A 138 -40.89 -14.62 45.04
CA ASP A 138 -40.99 -15.10 46.41
C ASP A 138 -42.32 -15.86 46.56
N ALA A 139 -42.27 -17.18 46.58
CA ALA A 139 -43.32 -18.02 47.13
C ALA A 139 -42.73 -19.18 47.92
N GLY A 140 -41.97 -18.83 48.96
CA GLY A 140 -41.72 -19.70 50.10
C GLY A 140 -43.01 -19.90 50.92
N ALA A 141 -43.83 -20.87 50.54
CA ALA A 141 -44.83 -21.42 51.44
C ALA A 141 -44.17 -22.46 52.37
N ASN A 142 -44.07 -22.08 53.64
CA ASN A 142 -43.70 -22.91 54.78
C ASN A 142 -44.56 -24.17 54.92
N ALA A 143 -43.92 -25.21 55.49
CA ALA A 143 -44.40 -26.14 56.52
C ALA A 143 -45.77 -26.84 56.35
#